data_AF-A0A1H8UG88-F1
#
_entry.id   AF-A0A1H8UG88-F1
#
_cell.length_a   1.000
_cell.length_b   1.000
_cell.length_c   1.000
_cell.angle_alpha   90.00
_cell.angle_beta   90.00
_cell.angle_gamma   90.00
#
_symmetry.space_group_name_H-M   'P 1'
#
loop_
_entity.id
_entity.type
_entity.pdbx_description
1 polymer ?
#
loop_
_entity_poly.entity_id
_entity_poly.type
_entity_poly.pdbx_seq_one_letter_code
_entity_poly.pdbx_strand_id
1 'polypeptide(L)'
;MGLFGFGKKKGESIKADIVKEKVQEKESVEPKFEGHLTVRIFCSAGASTSLWARNVQKAMDEKGLDAEIRAYSTSVVYEEGVKADVILIGPQTRYVEQDVKNKFPEKKVAVVPVQIFGLMNGEKGLEFIISLL
;
A
#
# COMPACT_ATOMS: atom_id res chain seq x y z
N MET A 1 -64.83 25.26 33.44
CA MET A 1 -63.76 25.66 32.49
C MET A 1 -62.43 25.23 33.08
N GLY A 2 -61.76 24.14 32.73
CA GLY A 2 -61.67 23.42 31.46
C GLY A 2 -60.17 23.29 31.15
N LEU A 3 -59.55 22.23 31.68
CA LEU A 3 -58.13 21.87 31.50
C LEU A 3 -57.77 21.74 30.00
N PHE A 4 -56.65 22.33 29.60
CA PHE A 4 -56.01 22.05 28.32
C PHE A 4 -55.18 20.76 28.42
N GLY A 5 -55.66 19.71 27.76
CA GLY A 5 -54.97 18.44 27.58
C GLY A 5 -54.32 18.31 26.20
N PHE A 6 -53.12 17.71 26.20
CA PHE A 6 -52.60 16.68 25.29
C PHE A 6 -52.73 16.84 23.76
N GLY A 7 -51.58 16.83 23.06
CA GLY A 7 -51.51 16.58 21.62
C GLY A 7 -50.08 16.37 21.11
N LYS A 8 -49.75 15.12 20.79
CA LYS A 8 -48.44 14.62 20.31
C LYS A 8 -48.06 15.11 18.89
N LYS A 9 -46.74 15.12 18.68
CA LYS A 9 -45.98 14.77 17.45
C LYS A 9 -46.34 15.44 16.13
N LYS A 10 -45.32 16.10 15.55
CA LYS A 10 -44.78 15.89 14.18
C LYS A 10 -43.41 16.58 14.19
N GLY A 11 -42.28 15.93 13.95
CA GLY A 11 -42.05 14.88 12.96
C GLY A 11 -42.03 15.50 11.58
N GLU A 12 -41.20 16.52 11.38
CA GLU A 12 -40.99 17.15 10.08
C GLU A 12 -39.87 16.42 9.34
N SER A 13 -40.20 16.10 8.10
CA SER A 13 -39.50 15.17 7.23
C SER A 13 -38.75 15.99 6.18
N ILE A 14 -37.47 15.68 5.97
CA ILE A 14 -36.81 15.97 4.70
C ILE A 14 -36.52 14.64 4.01
N LYS A 15 -37.26 14.39 2.92
CA LYS A 15 -36.93 13.43 1.87
C LYS A 15 -36.11 14.17 0.81
N ALA A 16 -35.18 13.47 0.16
CA ALA A 16 -34.81 13.56 -1.26
C ALA A 16 -33.38 13.01 -1.41
N ASP A 17 -33.22 11.82 -1.99
CA ASP A 17 -32.71 11.61 -3.37
C ASP A 17 -31.22 11.23 -3.32
N ILE A 18 -30.91 9.94 -3.48
CA ILE A 18 -30.40 9.35 -4.73
C ILE A 18 -29.18 10.12 -5.24
N VAL A 19 -27.98 9.64 -4.91
CA VAL A 19 -26.88 9.45 -5.89
C VAL A 19 -26.06 8.24 -5.44
N LYS A 20 -26.26 7.12 -6.13
CA LYS A 20 -25.18 6.16 -6.39
C LYS A 20 -24.19 6.87 -7.32
N GLU A 21 -22.90 6.81 -7.00
CA GLU A 21 -21.70 7.24 -7.76
C GLU A 21 -20.81 8.05 -6.81
N LYS A 22 -19.52 7.76 -6.63
CA LYS A 22 -18.58 7.11 -7.52
C LYS A 22 -17.83 6.00 -6.79
N VAL A 23 -17.99 4.78 -7.32
CA VAL A 23 -16.84 3.90 -7.51
C VAL A 23 -15.83 4.76 -8.26
N GLN A 24 -14.73 5.14 -7.60
CA GLN A 24 -13.67 5.86 -8.27
C GLN A 24 -13.13 4.95 -9.36
N GLU A 25 -13.60 5.29 -10.56
CA GLU A 25 -12.93 5.23 -11.85
C GLU A 25 -11.54 4.61 -11.78
N LYS A 26 -11.42 3.50 -12.50
CA LYS A 26 -10.20 2.86 -12.93
C LYS A 26 -9.20 3.91 -13.42
N GLU A 27 -8.24 4.29 -12.60
CA GLU A 27 -6.95 4.70 -13.11
C GLU A 27 -6.20 3.39 -13.40
N SER A 28 -6.31 2.93 -14.64
CA SER A 28 -5.38 1.96 -15.20
C SER A 28 -4.00 2.60 -15.15
N VAL A 29 -3.30 2.45 -14.03
CA VAL A 29 -1.87 2.71 -13.97
C VAL A 29 -1.23 1.59 -14.78
N GLU A 30 -1.17 1.80 -16.10
CA GLU A 30 -0.34 0.99 -16.99
C GLU A 30 1.09 1.14 -16.47
N PRO A 31 1.71 0.07 -15.96
CA PRO A 31 3.05 0.17 -15.40
C PRO A 31 4.04 0.42 -16.53
N LYS A 32 4.79 1.51 -16.39
CA LYS A 32 5.81 1.95 -17.35
C LYS A 32 7.14 1.23 -17.10
N PHE A 33 7.14 -0.09 -17.02
CA PHE A 33 8.38 -0.88 -16.99
C PHE A 33 8.31 -2.00 -18.02
N GLU A 34 9.31 -2.05 -18.90
CA GLU A 34 9.48 -3.13 -19.88
C GLU A 34 10.39 -4.19 -19.25
N GLY A 35 9.80 -5.27 -18.72
CA GLY A 35 10.53 -6.43 -18.20
C GLY A 35 10.05 -6.93 -16.82
N HIS A 36 10.83 -7.86 -16.25
CA HIS A 36 10.55 -8.44 -14.94
C HIS A 36 11.03 -7.53 -13.81
N LEU A 37 10.11 -7.00 -12.99
CA LEU A 37 10.42 -6.11 -11.88
C LEU A 37 10.69 -6.89 -10.59
N THR A 38 11.90 -6.77 -10.03
CA THR A 38 12.24 -7.43 -8.75
C THR A 38 12.18 -6.45 -7.59
N VAL A 39 11.20 -6.63 -6.70
CA VAL A 39 10.99 -5.81 -5.50
C VAL A 39 11.41 -6.57 -4.25
N ARG A 40 12.22 -5.95 -3.39
CA ARG A 40 12.68 -6.56 -2.14
C ARG A 40 12.39 -5.66 -0.95
N ILE A 41 11.63 -6.17 0.00
CA ILE A 41 11.34 -5.45 1.25
C ILE A 41 12.20 -5.98 2.40
N PHE A 42 12.91 -5.08 3.07
CA PHE A 42 13.80 -5.37 4.18
C PHE A 42 13.24 -4.81 5.48
N CYS A 43 13.06 -5.67 6.46
CA CYS A 43 12.61 -5.32 7.81
C CYS A 43 13.32 -6.24 8.82
N SER A 44 12.77 -6.45 10.01
CA SER A 44 13.26 -7.46 10.96
C SER A 44 12.93 -8.92 10.56
N ALA A 45 12.51 -9.19 9.32
CA ALA A 45 12.03 -10.50 8.85
C ALA A 45 10.89 -11.10 9.72
N GLY A 46 9.81 -10.33 9.94
CA GLY A 46 8.63 -10.79 10.68
C GLY A 46 7.52 -11.37 9.80
N ALA A 47 6.62 -12.15 10.40
CA ALA A 47 5.43 -12.71 9.74
C ALA A 47 4.54 -11.65 9.08
N SER A 48 4.47 -10.44 9.65
CA SER A 48 3.72 -9.31 9.11
C SER A 48 4.28 -8.78 7.79
N THR A 49 5.61 -8.67 7.67
CA THR A 49 6.25 -8.22 6.43
C THR A 49 6.08 -9.25 5.31
N SER A 50 6.17 -10.54 5.63
CA SER A 50 5.92 -11.63 4.68
C SER A 50 4.46 -11.66 4.22
N LEU A 51 3.50 -11.42 5.13
CA LEU A 51 2.09 -11.31 4.78
C LEU A 51 1.83 -10.11 3.85
N TRP A 52 2.37 -8.95 4.19
CA TRP A 52 2.26 -7.75 3.35
C TRP A 52 2.83 -7.99 1.95
N ALA A 53 4.04 -8.57 1.85
CA ALA A 53 4.65 -8.92 0.56
C ALA A 53 3.78 -9.87 -0.25
N ARG A 54 3.20 -10.91 0.37
CA ARG A 54 2.27 -11.83 -0.33
C ARG A 54 1.01 -11.13 -0.84
N ASN A 55 0.46 -10.18 -0.09
CA ASN A 55 -0.71 -9.43 -0.54
C ASN A 55 -0.35 -8.52 -1.73
N VAL A 56 0.82 -7.89 -1.69
CA VAL A 56 1.33 -7.09 -2.82
C VAL A 56 1.60 -7.96 -4.05
N GLN A 57 2.20 -9.14 -3.88
CA GLN A 57 2.41 -10.09 -4.98
C GLN A 57 1.08 -10.46 -5.65
N LYS A 58 0.04 -10.77 -4.86
CA LYS A 58 -1.28 -11.03 -5.41
C LYS A 58 -1.81 -9.86 -6.23
N ALA A 59 -1.65 -8.62 -5.74
CA ALA A 59 -2.07 -7.44 -6.48
C ALA A 59 -1.28 -7.26 -7.80
N MET A 60 0.01 -7.64 -7.83
CA MET A 60 0.82 -7.67 -9.06
C MET A 60 0.28 -8.72 -10.04
N ASP A 61 0.01 -9.92 -9.56
CA ASP A 61 -0.52 -11.03 -10.36
C ASP A 61 -1.92 -10.70 -10.92
N GLU A 62 -2.79 -10.09 -10.10
CA GLU A 62 -4.14 -9.65 -10.51
C GLU A 62 -4.11 -8.55 -11.57
N LYS A 63 -3.07 -7.71 -11.55
CA LYS A 63 -2.84 -6.69 -12.60
C LYS A 63 -2.06 -7.24 -13.79
N GLY A 64 -1.69 -8.53 -13.79
CA GLY A 64 -0.94 -9.17 -14.87
C GLY A 64 0.48 -8.63 -15.03
N LEU A 65 1.09 -8.18 -13.94
CA LEU A 65 2.42 -7.57 -13.95
C LEU A 65 3.49 -8.65 -13.85
N ASP A 66 4.51 -8.56 -14.70
CA ASP A 66 5.71 -9.39 -14.57
C ASP A 66 6.60 -8.82 -13.46
N ALA A 67 6.21 -9.05 -12.20
CA ALA A 67 6.91 -8.52 -11.04
C ALA A 67 6.94 -9.54 -9.90
N GLU A 68 8.04 -9.58 -9.16
CA GLU A 68 8.14 -10.36 -7.92
C GLU A 68 8.38 -9.45 -6.70
N ILE A 69 7.73 -9.76 -5.57
CA ILE A 69 8.03 -9.15 -4.28
C ILE A 69 8.36 -10.19 -3.22
N ARG A 70 9.46 -9.96 -2.50
CA ARG A 70 9.90 -10.85 -1.40
C ARG A 70 10.39 -10.07 -0.19
N ALA A 71 10.13 -10.63 0.99
CA ALA A 71 10.51 -10.05 2.27
C ALA A 71 11.78 -10.70 2.84
N TYR A 72 12.69 -9.87 3.35
CA TYR A 72 13.98 -10.29 3.92
C TYR A 72 14.30 -9.54 5.22
N SER A 73 15.29 -10.05 5.94
CA SER A 73 15.89 -9.33 7.07
C SER A 73 16.77 -8.20 6.55
N THR A 74 16.81 -7.07 7.25
CA THR A 74 17.78 -5.99 6.98
C THR A 74 19.22 -6.47 7.03
N SER A 75 19.52 -7.56 7.75
CA SER A 75 20.86 -8.15 7.79
C SER A 75 21.38 -8.60 6.42
N VAL A 76 20.50 -8.99 5.50
CA VAL A 76 20.87 -9.48 4.15
C VAL A 76 20.61 -8.42 3.06
N VAL A 77 20.41 -7.16 3.44
CA VAL A 77 20.10 -6.07 2.48
C VAL A 77 21.20 -5.87 1.45
N TYR A 78 22.46 -6.10 1.82
CA TYR A 78 23.58 -5.95 0.91
C TYR A 78 23.74 -7.11 -0.08
N GLU A 79 23.21 -8.28 0.24
CA GLU A 79 23.28 -9.48 -0.61
C GLU A 79 22.07 -9.53 -1.55
N GLU A 80 20.87 -9.37 -1.00
CA GLU A 80 19.62 -9.46 -1.76
C GLU A 80 19.25 -8.13 -2.44
N GLY A 81 19.72 -6.99 -1.92
CA GLY A 81 19.51 -5.68 -2.54
C GLY A 81 20.19 -5.55 -3.91
N VAL A 82 21.29 -6.28 -4.16
CA VAL A 82 21.97 -6.34 -5.47
C VAL A 82 21.07 -6.95 -6.55
N LYS A 83 20.13 -7.82 -6.18
CA LYS A 83 19.21 -8.51 -7.10
C LYS A 83 17.90 -7.74 -7.31
N ALA A 84 17.64 -6.70 -6.52
CA ALA A 84 16.40 -5.93 -6.57
C ALA A 84 16.51 -4.73 -7.51
N ASP A 85 15.45 -4.42 -8.25
CA ASP A 85 15.29 -3.14 -8.95
C ASP A 85 14.78 -2.06 -7.98
N VAL A 86 13.87 -2.46 -7.09
CA VAL A 86 13.29 -1.62 -6.04
C VAL A 86 13.58 -2.23 -4.67
N ILE A 87 14.26 -1.44 -3.83
CA ILE A 87 14.57 -1.77 -2.45
C ILE A 87 13.60 -1.01 -1.55
N LEU A 88 12.73 -1.75 -0.87
CA LEU A 88 11.81 -1.22 0.12
C LEU A 88 12.36 -1.46 1.52
N ILE A 89 12.28 -0.45 2.38
CA ILE A 89 12.65 -0.55 3.79
C ILE A 89 11.38 -0.48 4.63
N GLY A 90 11.24 -1.41 5.58
CA GLY A 90 10.12 -1.39 6.53
C GLY A 90 10.14 -0.13 7.41
N PRO A 91 8.98 0.33 7.88
CA PRO A 91 8.89 1.57 8.65
C PRO A 91 9.69 1.54 9.96
N GLN A 92 9.83 0.36 10.57
CA GLN A 92 10.58 0.15 11.81
C GLN A 92 12.09 0.28 11.62
N THR A 93 12.58 0.08 10.40
CA THR A 93 14.01 0.07 10.07
C THR A 93 14.40 1.24 9.16
N ARG A 94 13.65 2.35 9.19
CA ARG A 94 13.89 3.56 8.38
C ARG A 94 15.33 4.08 8.49
N TYR A 95 15.98 3.93 9.66
CA TYR A 95 17.35 4.39 9.85
C TYR A 95 18.35 3.78 8.86
N VAL A 96 18.07 2.59 8.31
CA VAL A 96 18.93 1.87 7.35
C VAL A 96 18.83 2.47 5.93
N GLU A 97 17.81 3.31 5.66
CA GLU A 97 17.56 3.87 4.32
C GLU A 97 18.77 4.63 3.76
N GLN A 98 19.41 5.48 4.56
CA GLN A 98 20.52 6.31 4.13
C GLN A 98 21.74 5.46 3.75
N ASP A 99 22.10 4.47 4.57
CA ASP A 99 23.17 3.52 4.27
C ASP A 99 22.91 2.72 2.99
N VAL A 100 21.67 2.26 2.80
CA VAL A 100 21.28 1.50 1.60
C VAL A 100 21.32 2.38 0.36
N LYS A 101 20.87 3.64 0.42
CA LYS A 101 20.99 4.61 -0.68
C LYS A 101 22.44 4.88 -1.04
N ASN A 102 23.31 5.04 -0.04
CA ASN A 102 24.75 5.25 -0.28
C ASN A 102 25.41 4.01 -0.93
N LYS A 103 24.96 2.80 -0.55
CA LYS A 103 25.49 1.56 -1.11
C LYS A 103 24.94 1.25 -2.50
N PHE A 104 23.69 1.61 -2.77
CA PHE A 104 22.98 1.35 -4.02
C PHE A 104 22.47 2.66 -4.64
N PRO A 105 23.36 3.58 -5.05
CA PRO A 105 22.95 4.90 -5.54
C PRO A 105 22.15 4.84 -6.85
N GLU A 106 22.31 3.76 -7.61
CA GLU A 106 21.63 3.55 -8.90
C GLU A 106 20.25 2.89 -8.74
N LYS A 107 19.88 2.45 -7.54
CA LYS A 107 18.64 1.71 -7.28
C LYS A 107 17.58 2.58 -6.64
N LYS A 108 16.30 2.24 -6.88
CA LYS A 108 15.18 2.91 -6.20
C LYS A 108 15.06 2.38 -4.78
N VAL A 109 15.47 3.20 -3.80
CA VAL A 109 15.37 2.86 -2.37
C VAL A 109 14.34 3.77 -1.70
N ALA A 110 13.34 3.17 -1.05
CA ALA A 110 12.30 3.92 -0.34
C ALA A 110 11.82 3.22 0.94
N VAL A 111 11.38 4.00 1.92
CA VAL A 111 10.75 3.47 3.14
C VAL A 111 9.25 3.35 2.92
N VAL A 112 8.69 2.18 3.21
CA VAL A 112 7.24 1.95 3.15
C VAL A 112 6.55 2.75 4.26
N PRO A 113 5.59 3.63 3.93
CA PRO A 113 4.84 4.38 4.94
C PRO A 113 4.10 3.45 5.90
N VAL A 114 4.07 3.80 7.18
CA VAL A 114 3.35 3.04 8.22
C VAL A 114 1.88 2.87 7.87
N GLN A 115 1.25 3.87 7.24
CA GLN A 115 -0.15 3.81 6.82
C GLN A 115 -0.39 2.74 5.75
N ILE A 116 0.51 2.60 4.78
CA ILE A 116 0.40 1.60 3.71
C ILE A 116 0.69 0.20 4.26
N PHE A 117 1.74 0.08 5.06
CA PHE A 117 2.11 -1.18 5.69
C PHE A 117 1.02 -1.67 6.66
N GLY A 118 0.50 -0.79 7.52
CA GLY A 118 -0.48 -1.12 8.56
C GLY A 118 -1.86 -1.50 8.02
N LEU A 119 -2.23 -1.03 6.83
CA LEU A 119 -3.48 -1.43 6.17
C LEU A 119 -3.43 -2.86 5.62
N MET A 120 -2.24 -3.47 5.50
CA MET A 120 -2.04 -4.81 4.91
C MET A 120 -2.68 -4.97 3.53
N ASN A 121 -2.89 -3.86 2.82
CA ASN A 121 -3.54 -3.81 1.51
C ASN A 121 -2.45 -3.90 0.41
N GLY A 122 -2.52 -4.98 -0.38
CA GLY A 122 -1.58 -5.26 -1.45
C GLY A 122 -1.64 -4.26 -2.61
N GLU A 123 -2.84 -3.80 -2.97
CA GLU A 123 -3.04 -2.83 -4.05
C GLU A 123 -2.37 -1.49 -3.72
N LYS A 124 -2.59 -0.98 -2.50
CA LYS A 124 -1.92 0.26 -2.05
C LYS A 124 -0.40 0.10 -1.98
N GLY A 125 0.08 -1.08 -1.61
CA GLY A 125 1.50 -1.39 -1.63
C GLY A 125 2.06 -1.40 -3.06
N LEU A 126 1.32 -1.94 -4.01
CA LEU A 126 1.66 -1.93 -5.42
C LEU A 126 1.65 -0.52 -6.02
N GLU A 127 0.60 0.27 -5.75
CA GLU A 127 0.53 1.68 -6.18
C GLU A 127 1.74 2.48 -5.67
N PHE A 128 2.13 2.27 -4.42
CA PHE A 128 3.33 2.87 -3.86
C PHE A 128 4.60 2.46 -4.61
N ILE A 129 4.76 1.17 -4.93
CA ILE A 129 5.91 0.67 -5.69
C ILE A 129 5.96 1.30 -7.09
N ILE A 130 4.82 1.31 -7.80
CA ILE A 130 4.74 1.87 -9.15
C ILE A 130 5.05 3.37 -9.12
N SER A 131 4.62 4.09 -8.08
CA SER A 131 4.95 5.51 -7.91
C SER A 131 6.44 5.80 -7.73
N LEU A 132 7.29 4.79 -7.44
CA LEU A 132 8.74 4.95 -7.29
C LEU A 132 9.51 4.69 -8.60
N LEU A 133 8.87 4.05 -9.58
CA LEU A 133 9.47 3.74 -10.88
C LEU A 133 9.48 5.00 -11.76
#